data_AF-A0AAP8KKN8-F1
#
_entry.id   AF-A0AAP8KKN8-F1
#
_cell.length_a   1.000
_cell.length_b   1.000
_cell.length_c   1.000
_cell.angle_alpha   90.00
_cell.angle_beta   90.00
_cell.angle_gamma   90.00
#
_symmetry.space_group_name_H-M   'P 1'
#
loop_
_entity.id
_entity.type
_entity.pdbx_description
1 polymer ?
#
loop_
_entity_poly.entity_id
_entity_poly.type
_entity_poly.pdbx_seq_one_letter_code
_entity_poly.pdbx_strand_id
1 'polypeptide(L)' 'MNTEATHDQNEALTTGARLRNAREQLGLSQQAVAERLCLKVSTVRDIEED' A
#
# COMPACT_ATOMS: atom_id res chain seq x y z
N MET A 1 8.85 10.59 -22.78
CA MET A 1 8.29 10.79 -21.44
C MET A 1 8.35 9.43 -20.77
N ASN A 2 9.43 9.15 -20.03
CA ASN A 2 9.80 7.79 -19.59
C ASN A 2 9.23 7.52 -18.19
N THR A 3 8.36 6.52 -18.05
CA THR A 3 7.70 6.11 -16.81
C THR A 3 8.52 5.01 -16.13
N GLU A 4 9.72 5.35 -15.67
CA GLU A 4 10.68 4.33 -15.18
C GLU A 4 11.26 4.66 -13.80
N ALA A 5 10.50 5.34 -12.94
CA ALA A 5 10.97 5.78 -11.61
C ALA A 5 10.53 4.89 -10.41
N THR A 6 9.85 3.76 -10.63
CA THR A 6 9.30 2.96 -9.51
C THR A 6 9.45 1.44 -9.68
N HIS A 7 10.47 0.96 -10.39
CA HIS A 7 10.68 -0.48 -10.54
C HIS A 7 11.74 -1.08 -9.58
N ASP A 8 12.69 -0.28 -9.11
CA ASP A 8 13.88 -0.79 -8.40
C ASP A 8 13.69 -0.97 -6.87
N GLN A 9 12.70 -0.28 -6.27
CA GLN A 9 12.46 -0.33 -4.82
C GLN A 9 11.46 -1.43 -4.40
N ASN A 10 10.93 -2.17 -5.37
CA ASN A 10 9.81 -3.09 -5.16
C ASN A 10 10.26 -4.53 -4.85
N GLU A 11 11.56 -4.85 -4.95
CA GLU A 11 12.08 -6.21 -4.82
C GLU A 11 12.40 -6.64 -3.38
N ALA A 12 12.43 -5.71 -2.40
CA ALA A 12 12.76 -6.02 -1.00
C ALA A 12 11.73 -5.51 0.02
N LEU A 13 10.57 -5.00 -0.41
CA LEU A 13 9.52 -4.54 0.50
C LEU A 13 8.52 -5.66 0.75
N THR A 14 8.20 -5.91 2.03
CA THR A 14 7.09 -6.81 2.40
C THR A 14 5.80 -6.32 1.76
N THR A 15 4.84 -7.23 1.59
CA THR A 15 3.51 -6.89 1.08
C THR A 15 2.89 -5.72 1.86
N GLY A 16 3.09 -5.69 3.19
CA GLY A 16 2.68 -4.59 4.05
C GLY A 16 3.34 -3.26 3.74
N ALA A 17 4.66 -3.26 3.57
CA ALA A 17 5.39 -2.06 3.20
C ALA A 17 4.96 -1.52 1.82
N ARG A 18 4.68 -2.40 0.85
CA ARG A 18 4.15 -2.01 -0.47
C ARG A 18 2.77 -1.37 -0.36
N LEU A 19 1.88 -1.96 0.44
CA LEU A 19 0.53 -1.43 0.65
C LEU A 19 0.57 -0.05 1.31
N ARG A 20 1.37 0.11 2.36
CA ARG A 20 1.57 1.39 3.06
C ARG A 20 2.10 2.46 2.12
N ASN A 21 3.13 2.13 1.33
CA ASN A 21 3.75 3.07 0.42
C ASN A 21 2.76 3.53 -0.67
N ALA A 22 2.02 2.60 -1.26
CA ALA A 22 0.97 2.92 -2.24
C ALA A 22 -0.13 3.79 -1.63
N ARG A 23 -0.58 3.47 -0.41
CA ARG A 23 -1.57 4.26 0.33
C ARG A 23 -1.10 5.69 0.53
N GLU A 24 0.13 5.89 0.99
CA GLU A 24 0.71 7.21 1.26
C GLU A 24 0.95 8.02 -0.02
N GLN A 25 1.46 7.39 -1.08
CA GLN A 25 1.62 8.02 -2.40
C GLN A 25 0.29 8.50 -2.99
N LEU A 26 -0.80 7.77 -2.73
CA LEU A 26 -2.14 8.15 -3.16
C LEU A 26 -2.84 9.11 -2.18
N GLY A 27 -2.22 9.45 -1.05
CA GLY A 27 -2.83 10.30 -0.02
C GLY A 27 -4.08 9.69 0.63
N LEU A 28 -4.17 8.35 0.67
CA LEU A 28 -5.33 7.63 1.20
C LEU A 28 -5.15 7.28 2.68
N SER A 29 -6.28 7.18 3.40
CA SER A 29 -6.32 6.61 4.75
C SER A 29 -6.48 5.08 4.67
N GLN A 30 -6.13 4.37 5.75
CA GLN A 30 -6.36 2.91 5.84
C GLN A 30 -7.85 2.58 5.67
N GLN A 31 -8.73 3.48 6.11
CA GLN A 31 -10.18 3.35 6.00
C GLN A 31 -10.63 3.42 4.53
N ALA A 32 -10.10 4.38 3.76
CA ALA A 32 -10.37 4.48 2.32
C ALA A 32 -9.84 3.27 1.54
N VAL A 33 -8.68 2.73 1.93
CA VAL A 33 -8.14 1.49 1.35
C VAL A 33 -9.04 0.29 1.67
N ALA A 34 -9.49 0.17 2.93
CA ALA A 34 -10.38 -0.90 3.37
C ALA A 34 -11.72 -0.87 2.63
N GLU A 35 -12.33 0.30 2.47
CA GLU A 35 -13.57 0.48 1.71
C GLU A 35 -13.41 0.09 0.23
N ARG A 36 -12.31 0.51 -0.42
CA ARG A 36 -12.04 0.19 -1.83
C ARG A 36 -11.78 -1.30 -2.08
N LEU A 37 -11.14 -1.97 -1.13
CA LEU A 37 -10.84 -3.39 -1.20
C LEU A 37 -11.97 -4.27 -0.63
N CYS A 38 -13.05 -3.66 -0.11
CA CYS A 38 -14.11 -4.35 0.63
C CYS A 38 -13.58 -5.21 1.80
N LEU A 39 -12.57 -4.69 2.50
CA LEU A 39 -11.93 -5.32 3.66
C LEU A 39 -12.25 -4.57 4.95
N LYS A 40 -11.97 -5.20 6.10
CA LYS A 40 -11.97 -4.50 7.39
C LYS A 40 -10.71 -3.65 7.51
N VAL A 41 -10.83 -2.49 8.16
CA VAL A 41 -9.67 -1.63 8.48
C VAL A 41 -8.61 -2.38 9.28
N SER A 42 -9.03 -3.27 10.19
CA SER A 42 -8.12 -4.13 10.94
C SER A 42 -7.28 -5.02 10.00
N THR A 43 -7.89 -5.61 8.96
CA THR A 43 -7.17 -6.43 7.99
C THR A 43 -6.15 -5.63 7.19
N VAL A 44 -6.49 -4.40 6.78
CA VAL A 44 -5.52 -3.50 6.11
C VAL A 44 -4.35 -3.18 7.03
N ARG A 45 -4.64 -2.91 8.31
CA ARG A 45 -3.63 -2.64 9.33
C ARG A 45 -2.75 -3.86 9.60
N ASP A 46 -3.34 -5.05 9.75
CA ASP A 46 -2.61 -6.31 9.95
C ASP A 46 -1.67 -6.56 8.77
N ILE A 47 -2.11 -6.32 7.53
CA ILE A 47 -1.25 -6.44 6.34
C ILE A 47 -0.12 -5.42 6.38
N GLU A 48 -0.36 -4.16 6.79
CA GLU A 48 0.68 -3.12 6.88
C GLU A 48 1.67 -3.31 8.05
N GLU A 49 1.34 -4.14 9.06
CA GLU A 49 2.18 -4.42 10.23
C GLU A 49 2.94 -5.78 10.13
N ASP A 50 2.59 -6.63 9.17
CA ASP A 50 3.29 -7.89 8.80
C ASP A 50 4.51 -7.66 7.88
#